data_AF-A0A7X4KP01-F1
#
_entry.id   AF-A0A7X4KP01-F1
#
_cell.length_a   1.000
_cell.length_b   1.000
_cell.length_c   1.000
_cell.angle_alpha   90.00
_cell.angle_beta   90.00
_cell.angle_gamma   90.00
#
_symmetry.space_group_name_H-M   'P 1'
#
loop_
_entity.id
_entity.type
_entity.pdbx_description
1 polymer ?
#
loop_
_entity_poly.entity_id
_entity_poly.type
_entity_poly.pdbx_seq_one_letter_code
_entity_poly.pdbx_strand_id
1 'polypeptide(L)'
;MTQHFLNIGAGNAALAGFASVSQAPGADLQLDLSQGLPFADHSIAGIHCQNHLEYLSQEQGLLFLRECRRVLARGAILRVATPDLGAMLATFAAQSAPGAPEHQWINNPAEALNLQMRMEGRQWTYSAQDLQRAAMLAGLDSAVRRQPGESGMAPLAGQVAGAPGQLIMEFLPCKPVLDAQPLVSIVIPGYRARYFEAALSSALAQTYAHTEILVLDDSGDGDIRQLIEASAGAGRVRYLKNTPPLGEVKSLTRGIHEARGELIKPLYDDDVLLPHCVERMVQGMQACPDAALAISRRYTINAAGERFEEQLLAVANASCEISGLSLAAFTLATGRNFIGPPSSVMLRRADALTMAPSVMSFSGFETKGAGDVALYLHMLGRGECVFLADLLSEFRVHDNHTSSDPAIFAHERNSWMFLKHHGRRLGLMPADTNLKIKRGI
;
A
#
# COMPACT_ATOMS: atom_id res chain seq x y z
N MET A 1 -4.42 -29.14 -12.36
CA MET A 1 -3.44 -28.12 -12.77
C MET A 1 -2.14 -28.43 -12.07
N THR A 2 -1.07 -28.66 -12.81
CA THR A 2 0.29 -28.83 -12.25
C THR A 2 0.65 -27.57 -11.47
N GLN A 3 0.96 -27.71 -10.18
CA GLN A 3 1.41 -26.58 -9.36
C GLN A 3 2.80 -26.15 -9.84
N HIS A 4 2.93 -24.92 -10.33
CA HIS A 4 4.22 -24.39 -10.78
C HIS A 4 4.95 -23.73 -9.62
N PHE A 5 6.14 -24.22 -9.30
CA PHE A 5 7.08 -23.58 -8.38
C PHE A 5 8.26 -23.02 -9.18
N LEU A 6 8.69 -21.80 -8.87
CA LEU A 6 9.75 -21.10 -9.62
C LEU A 6 11.02 -20.96 -8.78
N ASN A 7 12.17 -21.28 -9.36
CA ASN A 7 13.49 -21.05 -8.80
C ASN A 7 14.18 -19.93 -9.59
N ILE A 8 14.12 -18.70 -9.06
CA ILE A 8 14.61 -17.49 -9.71
C ILE A 8 16.03 -17.18 -9.23
N GLY A 9 16.94 -16.95 -10.20
CA GLY A 9 18.31 -16.45 -9.93
C GLY A 9 19.36 -17.50 -9.57
N ALA A 10 18.99 -18.79 -9.50
CA ALA A 10 19.92 -19.87 -9.18
C ALA A 10 20.90 -20.28 -10.31
N GLY A 11 20.87 -19.62 -11.47
CA GLY A 11 21.57 -20.09 -12.66
C GLY A 11 21.12 -21.51 -13.03
N ASN A 12 22.06 -22.48 -13.09
CA ASN A 12 21.80 -23.89 -13.41
C ASN A 12 21.64 -24.79 -12.16
N ALA A 13 21.63 -24.24 -10.94
CA ALA A 13 21.43 -25.04 -9.74
C ALA A 13 19.97 -25.50 -9.65
N ALA A 14 19.72 -26.72 -10.11
CA ALA A 14 18.40 -27.35 -10.08
C ALA A 14 17.93 -27.54 -8.64
N LEU A 15 16.66 -27.22 -8.41
CA LEU A 15 15.98 -27.42 -7.13
C LEU A 15 14.81 -28.36 -7.40
N ALA A 16 14.75 -29.49 -6.68
CA ALA A 16 13.78 -30.53 -7.01
C ALA A 16 12.35 -30.00 -6.82
N GLY A 17 11.52 -30.14 -7.87
CA GLY A 17 10.14 -29.65 -7.89
C GLY A 17 9.97 -28.21 -8.38
N PHE A 18 11.04 -27.52 -8.80
CA PHE A 18 11.00 -26.15 -9.29
C PHE A 18 11.43 -26.05 -10.76
N ALA A 19 10.81 -25.13 -11.50
CA ALA A 19 11.30 -24.67 -12.79
C ALA A 19 12.32 -23.54 -12.56
N SER A 20 13.53 -23.70 -13.08
CA SER A 20 14.56 -22.67 -13.05
C SER A 20 14.22 -21.51 -14.00
N VAL A 21 14.36 -20.28 -13.51
CA VAL A 21 14.09 -19.04 -14.25
C VAL A 21 15.31 -18.14 -14.22
N SER A 22 15.90 -17.88 -15.38
CA SER A 22 16.99 -16.91 -15.53
C SER A 22 17.13 -16.46 -16.99
N GLN A 23 17.96 -15.44 -17.27
CA GLN A 23 18.36 -15.12 -18.65
C GLN A 23 19.48 -16.04 -19.18
N ALA A 24 20.07 -16.89 -18.32
CA ALA A 24 21.22 -17.71 -18.69
C ALA A 24 20.79 -18.91 -19.57
N PRO A 25 21.59 -19.29 -20.57
CA PRO A 25 21.37 -20.53 -21.32
C PRO A 25 21.37 -21.74 -20.39
N GLY A 26 20.35 -22.60 -20.51
CA GLY A 26 20.22 -23.84 -19.73
C GLY A 26 19.16 -23.80 -18.62
N ALA A 27 18.55 -22.65 -18.34
CA ALA A 27 17.35 -22.58 -17.50
C ALA A 27 16.12 -23.19 -18.18
N ASP A 28 15.20 -23.76 -17.39
CA ASP A 28 13.93 -24.30 -17.87
C ASP A 28 13.08 -23.20 -18.54
N LEU A 29 13.15 -21.98 -17.98
CA LEU A 29 12.47 -20.80 -18.48
C LEU A 29 13.46 -19.65 -18.64
N GLN A 30 13.77 -19.31 -19.89
CA GLN A 30 14.65 -18.20 -20.24
C GLN A 30 13.86 -16.89 -20.34
N LEU A 31 13.86 -16.10 -19.26
CA LEU A 31 13.01 -14.91 -19.12
C LEU A 31 13.82 -13.68 -18.74
N ASP A 32 13.49 -12.54 -19.37
CA ASP A 32 13.96 -11.24 -18.92
C ASP A 32 13.09 -10.74 -17.76
N LEU A 33 13.59 -10.93 -16.54
CA LEU A 33 12.91 -10.54 -15.31
C LEU A 33 12.69 -9.02 -15.17
N SER A 34 13.37 -8.19 -15.97
CA SER A 34 13.09 -6.76 -16.04
C SER A 34 11.76 -6.43 -16.73
N GLN A 35 11.23 -7.36 -17.53
CA GLN A 35 9.93 -7.25 -18.21
C GLN A 35 8.77 -7.85 -17.39
N GLY A 36 9.04 -8.27 -16.16
CA GLY A 36 8.08 -8.95 -15.29
C GLY A 36 7.98 -10.45 -15.57
N LEU A 37 6.95 -11.07 -14.98
CA LEU A 37 6.75 -12.52 -15.03
C LEU A 37 5.56 -12.86 -15.95
N PRO A 38 5.74 -13.62 -17.05
CA PRO A 38 4.68 -13.87 -18.05
C PRO A 38 3.67 -14.94 -17.59
N PHE A 39 3.30 -14.94 -16.32
CA PHE A 39 2.31 -15.82 -15.74
C PHE A 39 1.06 -15.02 -15.38
N ALA A 40 -0.09 -15.71 -15.40
CA ALA A 40 -1.35 -15.15 -14.96
C ALA A 40 -1.31 -14.80 -13.46
N ASP A 41 -2.11 -13.81 -13.05
CA ASP A 41 -2.27 -13.45 -11.65
C ASP A 41 -2.69 -14.69 -10.85
N HIS A 42 -2.08 -14.90 -9.67
CA HIS A 42 -2.37 -16.02 -8.77
C HIS A 42 -2.19 -17.45 -9.33
N SER A 43 -1.28 -17.66 -10.27
CA SER A 43 -1.05 -18.96 -10.92
C SER A 43 0.16 -19.75 -10.41
N ILE A 44 1.04 -19.15 -9.61
CA ILE A 44 2.30 -19.75 -9.13
C ILE A 44 2.17 -20.21 -7.68
N ALA A 45 2.51 -21.47 -7.41
CA ALA A 45 2.34 -22.12 -6.10
C ALA A 45 3.45 -21.79 -5.08
N GLY A 46 4.57 -21.24 -5.54
CA GLY A 46 5.66 -20.76 -4.69
C GLY A 46 6.84 -20.28 -5.50
N ILE A 47 7.60 -19.34 -4.95
CA ILE A 47 8.81 -18.78 -5.57
C ILE A 47 9.95 -18.89 -4.57
N HIS A 48 11.05 -19.52 -4.98
CA HIS A 48 12.36 -19.38 -4.34
C HIS A 48 13.19 -18.44 -5.18
N CYS A 49 13.67 -17.34 -4.59
CA CYS A 49 14.51 -16.35 -5.24
C CYS A 49 15.85 -16.29 -4.51
N GLN A 50 16.94 -16.45 -5.25
CA GLN A 50 18.30 -16.39 -4.71
C GLN A 50 19.24 -15.79 -5.75
N ASN A 51 20.23 -15.01 -5.32
CA ASN A 51 21.22 -14.38 -6.22
C ASN A 51 20.59 -13.52 -7.33
N HIS A 52 19.58 -12.72 -6.98
CA HIS A 52 18.87 -11.90 -7.96
C HIS A 52 18.54 -10.52 -7.38
N LEU A 53 17.84 -10.49 -6.25
CA LEU A 53 17.31 -9.24 -5.67
C LEU A 53 18.42 -8.22 -5.33
N GLU A 54 19.60 -8.69 -4.95
CA GLU A 54 20.75 -7.86 -4.59
C GLU A 54 21.43 -7.16 -5.80
N TYR A 55 21.18 -7.66 -7.01
CA TYR A 55 21.68 -7.09 -8.26
C TYR A 55 20.71 -6.07 -8.86
N LEU A 56 19.52 -5.91 -8.29
CA LEU A 56 18.54 -4.93 -8.69
C LEU A 56 18.73 -3.62 -7.90
N SER A 57 18.51 -2.48 -8.56
CA SER A 57 18.34 -1.22 -7.84
C SER A 57 17.14 -1.33 -6.88
N GLN A 58 17.07 -0.46 -5.87
CA GLN A 58 15.93 -0.46 -4.92
C GLN A 58 14.57 -0.37 -5.62
N GLU A 59 14.47 0.42 -6.70
CA GLU A 59 13.26 0.56 -7.51
C GLU A 59 12.91 -0.75 -8.23
N GLN A 60 13.90 -1.34 -8.91
CA GLN A 60 13.73 -2.59 -9.65
C GLN A 60 13.38 -3.76 -8.72
N GLY A 61 14.00 -3.81 -7.54
CA GLY A 61 13.69 -4.81 -6.51
C GLY A 61 12.25 -4.73 -6.04
N LEU A 62 11.71 -3.53 -5.82
CA LEU A 62 10.30 -3.34 -5.46
C LEU A 62 9.34 -3.77 -6.58
N LEU A 63 9.66 -3.45 -7.83
CA LEU A 63 8.88 -3.90 -8.98
C LEU A 63 8.90 -5.43 -9.11
N PHE A 64 10.06 -6.05 -8.93
CA PHE A 64 10.22 -7.50 -8.93
C PHE A 64 9.40 -8.18 -7.82
N LEU A 65 9.44 -7.65 -6.59
CA LEU A 65 8.64 -8.16 -5.47
C LEU A 65 7.13 -8.03 -5.74
N ARG A 66 6.69 -6.94 -6.38
CA ARG A 66 5.28 -6.76 -6.81
C ARG A 66 4.87 -7.77 -7.86
N GLU A 67 5.74 -8.06 -8.82
CA GLU A 67 5.51 -9.10 -9.84
C GLU A 67 5.45 -10.50 -9.22
N CYS A 68 6.32 -10.80 -8.26
CA CYS A 68 6.25 -12.04 -7.48
C CYS A 68 4.90 -12.15 -6.75
N ARG A 69 4.49 -11.09 -6.04
CA ARG A 69 3.17 -11.03 -5.38
C ARG A 69 2.03 -11.28 -6.38
N ARG A 70 2.07 -10.63 -7.56
CA ARG A 70 1.01 -10.72 -8.57
C ARG A 70 0.80 -12.16 -9.03
N VAL A 71 1.88 -12.88 -9.36
CA VAL A 71 1.77 -14.25 -9.89
C VAL A 71 1.53 -15.30 -8.81
N LEU A 72 1.89 -15.03 -7.55
CA LEU A 72 1.73 -15.97 -6.44
C LEU A 72 0.24 -16.24 -6.14
N ALA A 73 -0.11 -17.53 -6.06
CA ALA A 73 -1.40 -17.99 -5.59
C ALA A 73 -1.61 -17.61 -4.12
N ARG A 74 -2.87 -17.57 -3.68
CA ARG A 74 -3.18 -17.25 -2.28
C ARG A 74 -2.61 -18.32 -1.35
N GLY A 75 -1.96 -17.87 -0.27
CA GLY A 75 -1.27 -18.76 0.68
C GLY A 75 0.04 -19.35 0.16
N ALA A 76 0.44 -19.06 -1.10
CA ALA A 76 1.76 -19.41 -1.59
C ALA A 76 2.84 -18.58 -0.89
N ILE A 77 4.08 -19.08 -0.93
CA ILE A 77 5.22 -18.46 -0.26
C ILE A 77 6.16 -17.86 -1.30
N LEU A 78 6.61 -16.63 -1.04
CA LEU A 78 7.83 -16.08 -1.63
C LEU A 78 8.97 -16.28 -0.63
N ARG A 79 10.00 -17.03 -1.03
CA ARG A 79 11.24 -17.16 -0.29
C ARG A 79 12.32 -16.34 -0.99
N VAL A 80 12.99 -15.47 -0.26
CA VAL A 80 14.13 -14.67 -0.74
C VAL A 80 15.35 -15.03 0.08
N ALA A 81 16.43 -15.43 -0.59
CA ALA A 81 17.75 -15.65 -0.05
C ALA A 81 18.75 -14.66 -0.67
N THR A 82 19.36 -13.82 0.16
CA THR A 82 20.27 -12.74 -0.26
C THR A 82 21.44 -12.65 0.74
N PRO A 83 22.58 -12.01 0.41
CA PRO A 83 23.58 -11.64 1.41
C PRO A 83 22.94 -10.86 2.58
N ASP A 84 23.40 -11.12 3.81
CA ASP A 84 22.89 -10.49 5.03
C ASP A 84 23.72 -9.24 5.39
N LEU A 85 23.15 -8.06 5.13
CA LEU A 85 23.77 -6.78 5.50
C LEU A 85 24.06 -6.71 7.01
N GLY A 86 23.17 -7.25 7.85
CA GLY A 86 23.35 -7.24 9.31
C GLY A 86 24.57 -8.07 9.73
N ALA A 87 24.77 -9.23 9.09
CA ALA A 87 25.95 -10.05 9.33
C ALA A 87 27.23 -9.34 8.84
N MET A 88 27.19 -8.70 7.67
CA MET A 88 28.31 -7.94 7.13
C MET A 88 28.72 -6.78 8.05
N LEU A 89 27.75 -6.05 8.59
CA LEU A 89 27.99 -4.97 9.55
C LEU A 89 28.54 -5.49 10.88
N ALA A 90 28.09 -6.66 11.35
CA ALA A 90 28.63 -7.29 12.55
C ALA A 90 30.11 -7.69 12.38
N THR A 91 30.47 -8.27 11.22
CA THR A 91 31.86 -8.58 10.88
C THR A 91 32.73 -7.33 10.84
N PHE A 92 32.23 -6.25 10.20
CA PHE A 92 32.90 -4.95 10.17
C PHE A 92 33.10 -4.37 11.57
N ALA A 93 32.07 -4.37 12.41
CA ALA A 93 32.15 -3.85 13.78
C ALA A 93 33.12 -4.65 14.66
N ALA A 94 33.24 -5.96 14.42
CA ALA A 94 34.20 -6.83 15.09
C ALA A 94 35.66 -6.65 14.60
N GLN A 95 35.91 -5.74 13.63
CA GLN A 95 37.21 -5.58 12.94
C GLN A 95 37.77 -6.89 12.39
N SER A 96 36.92 -7.89 12.19
CA SER A 96 37.31 -9.16 11.61
C SER A 96 37.45 -8.93 10.11
N ALA A 97 38.62 -9.18 9.53
CA ALA A 97 38.82 -9.04 8.09
C ALA A 97 37.81 -9.93 7.35
N PRO A 98 36.86 -9.40 6.58
CA PRO A 98 36.04 -10.23 5.72
C PRO A 98 36.89 -10.57 4.50
N GLY A 99 37.33 -11.82 4.38
CA GLY A 99 38.09 -12.19 3.19
C GLY A 99 38.32 -13.67 3.03
N ALA A 100 37.85 -14.19 1.90
CA ALA A 100 38.50 -15.30 1.23
C ALA A 100 39.97 -14.92 0.92
N PRO A 101 40.89 -15.90 0.79
CA PRO A 101 42.34 -15.65 0.70
C PRO A 101 42.76 -14.61 -0.36
N GLU A 102 42.00 -14.48 -1.44
CA GLU A 102 42.19 -13.53 -2.54
C GLU A 102 42.03 -12.04 -2.17
N HIS A 103 41.44 -11.72 -1.01
CA HIS A 103 41.15 -10.35 -0.57
C HIS A 103 42.07 -9.83 0.54
N GLN A 104 43.17 -10.53 0.82
CA GLN A 104 44.16 -10.17 1.86
C GLN A 104 44.85 -8.81 1.65
N TRP A 105 44.73 -8.21 0.46
CA TRP A 105 45.26 -6.86 0.18
C TRP A 105 44.39 -5.74 0.76
N ILE A 106 43.16 -6.03 1.19
CA ILE A 106 42.25 -5.04 1.77
C ILE A 106 42.55 -4.88 3.26
N ASN A 107 43.31 -3.84 3.61
CA ASN A 107 43.76 -3.60 4.99
C ASN A 107 42.89 -2.59 5.77
N ASN A 108 41.81 -2.10 5.15
CA ASN A 108 40.87 -1.16 5.75
C ASN A 108 39.47 -1.81 5.88
N PRO A 109 38.94 -2.01 7.10
CA PRO A 109 37.62 -2.57 7.30
C PRO A 109 36.52 -1.83 6.52
N ALA A 110 36.62 -0.50 6.37
CA ALA A 110 35.58 0.29 5.69
C ALA A 110 35.62 0.08 4.17
N GLU A 111 36.82 -0.09 3.62
CA GLU A 111 37.01 -0.46 2.22
C GLU A 111 36.49 -1.88 1.97
N ALA A 112 36.78 -2.83 2.87
CA ALA A 112 36.31 -4.20 2.78
C ALA A 112 34.77 -4.27 2.76
N LEU A 113 34.11 -3.50 3.64
CA LEU A 113 32.66 -3.41 3.68
C LEU A 113 32.08 -2.81 2.38
N ASN A 114 32.63 -1.69 1.89
CA ASN A 114 32.18 -1.06 0.64
C ASN A 114 32.34 -2.01 -0.55
N LEU A 115 33.48 -2.71 -0.64
CA LEU A 115 33.71 -3.71 -1.67
C LEU A 115 32.72 -4.84 -1.53
N GLN A 116 32.54 -5.45 -0.34
CA GLN A 116 31.60 -6.55 -0.14
C GLN A 116 30.14 -6.19 -0.51
N MET A 117 29.72 -4.95 -0.26
CA MET A 117 28.38 -4.46 -0.64
C MET A 117 28.19 -4.26 -2.15
N ARG A 118 29.27 -4.00 -2.91
CA ARG A 118 29.23 -3.70 -4.36
C ARG A 118 29.87 -4.77 -5.24
N MET A 119 30.54 -5.73 -4.63
CA MET A 119 31.27 -6.80 -5.31
C MET A 119 30.33 -7.54 -6.25
N GLU A 120 30.86 -8.02 -7.37
CA GLU A 120 30.11 -8.77 -8.38
C GLU A 120 28.94 -7.96 -9.01
N GLY A 121 28.91 -6.63 -8.83
CA GLY A 121 27.89 -5.77 -9.43
C GLY A 121 26.60 -5.65 -8.60
N ARG A 122 26.62 -6.01 -7.32
CA ARG A 122 25.50 -5.78 -6.39
C ARG A 122 25.12 -4.29 -6.34
N GLN A 123 23.83 -4.03 -6.38
CA GLN A 123 23.25 -2.69 -6.38
C GLN A 123 22.64 -2.34 -5.01
N TRP A 124 22.07 -3.32 -4.31
CA TRP A 124 21.44 -3.12 -3.01
C TRP A 124 21.56 -4.35 -2.10
N THR A 125 22.16 -4.19 -0.92
CA THR A 125 22.24 -5.28 0.08
C THR A 125 21.19 -5.04 1.17
N TYR A 126 20.52 -6.11 1.61
CA TYR A 126 19.39 -5.99 2.54
C TYR A 126 19.76 -6.47 3.95
N SER A 127 19.32 -5.73 4.96
CA SER A 127 19.10 -6.30 6.30
C SER A 127 17.72 -6.95 6.37
N ALA A 128 17.45 -7.73 7.42
CA ALA A 128 16.13 -8.31 7.65
C ALA A 128 15.01 -7.24 7.74
N GLN A 129 15.30 -6.11 8.39
CA GLN A 129 14.36 -5.00 8.52
C GLN A 129 14.11 -4.31 7.17
N ASP A 130 15.15 -4.12 6.38
CA ASP A 130 15.04 -3.49 5.05
C ASP A 130 14.25 -4.37 4.08
N LEU A 131 14.53 -5.68 4.06
CA LEU A 131 13.83 -6.61 3.19
C LEU A 131 12.36 -6.76 3.61
N GLN A 132 12.07 -6.83 4.91
CA GLN A 132 10.70 -6.79 5.42
C GLN A 132 9.97 -5.52 4.98
N ARG A 133 10.62 -4.35 5.10
CA ARG A 133 10.03 -3.08 4.66
C ARG A 133 9.76 -3.06 3.15
N ALA A 134 10.70 -3.54 2.34
CA ALA A 134 10.53 -3.63 0.89
C ALA A 134 9.40 -4.59 0.51
N ALA A 135 9.32 -5.76 1.15
CA ALA A 135 8.25 -6.73 0.97
C ALA A 135 6.88 -6.12 1.30
N MET A 136 6.76 -5.45 2.45
CA MET A 136 5.54 -4.73 2.83
C MET A 136 5.14 -3.69 1.78
N LEU A 137 6.07 -2.85 1.33
CA LEU A 137 5.80 -1.85 0.29
C LEU A 137 5.40 -2.44 -1.06
N ALA A 138 5.76 -3.69 -1.31
CA ALA A 138 5.36 -4.47 -2.49
C ALA A 138 4.03 -5.21 -2.30
N GLY A 139 3.38 -5.12 -1.13
CA GLY A 139 2.14 -5.84 -0.82
C GLY A 139 2.36 -7.31 -0.45
N LEU A 140 3.50 -7.63 0.15
CA LEU A 140 3.79 -8.91 0.81
C LEU A 140 3.77 -8.74 2.33
N ASP A 141 3.45 -9.79 3.07
CA ASP A 141 3.33 -9.77 4.54
C ASP A 141 3.92 -11.03 5.18
N SER A 142 3.76 -11.17 6.50
CA SER A 142 4.15 -12.34 7.28
C SER A 142 5.62 -12.69 7.10
N ALA A 143 6.49 -11.69 7.30
CA ALA A 143 7.93 -11.84 7.19
C ALA A 143 8.46 -12.83 8.24
N VAL A 144 8.92 -14.00 7.80
CA VAL A 144 9.52 -15.03 8.68
C VAL A 144 10.97 -15.27 8.25
N ARG A 145 11.92 -15.06 9.17
CA ARG A 145 13.31 -15.44 8.94
C ARG A 145 13.48 -16.95 9.08
N ARG A 146 14.24 -17.58 8.18
CA ARG A 146 14.49 -19.03 8.15
C ARG A 146 15.99 -19.34 8.18
N GLN A 147 16.33 -20.55 8.60
CA GLN A 147 17.66 -21.13 8.39
C GLN A 147 17.73 -21.89 7.05
N PRO A 148 18.94 -22.16 6.52
CA PRO A 148 19.11 -23.09 5.41
C PRO A 148 18.49 -24.46 5.74
N GLY A 149 17.69 -25.02 4.84
CA GLY A 149 16.97 -26.29 5.06
C GLY A 149 15.58 -26.17 5.70
N GLU A 150 15.27 -25.04 6.35
CA GLU A 150 13.93 -24.76 6.88
C GLU A 150 13.10 -24.02 5.85
N SER A 151 11.86 -24.46 5.61
CA SER A 151 10.90 -23.70 4.79
C SER A 151 9.46 -24.05 5.14
N GLY A 152 8.57 -23.08 5.04
CA GLY A 152 7.12 -23.33 5.03
C GLY A 152 6.61 -23.86 3.68
N MET A 153 7.43 -23.81 2.62
CA MET A 153 7.08 -24.26 1.29
C MET A 153 7.33 -25.76 1.17
N ALA A 154 6.27 -26.55 0.94
CA ALA A 154 6.34 -28.01 0.98
C ALA A 154 7.45 -28.63 0.09
N PRO A 155 7.64 -28.20 -1.18
CA PRO A 155 8.76 -28.66 -1.99
C PRO A 155 10.15 -28.40 -1.38
N LEU A 156 10.32 -27.36 -0.57
CA LEU A 156 11.62 -27.02 0.04
C LEU A 156 11.89 -27.70 1.38
N ALA A 157 10.90 -28.40 1.94
CA ALA A 157 11.07 -29.08 3.22
C ALA A 157 12.22 -30.10 3.13
N GLY A 158 13.30 -29.87 3.90
CA GLY A 158 14.48 -30.74 3.91
C GLY A 158 15.47 -30.53 2.76
N GLN A 159 15.20 -29.62 1.81
CA GLN A 159 16.18 -29.21 0.79
C GLN A 159 17.00 -28.01 1.29
N VAL A 160 18.33 -28.04 1.13
CA VAL A 160 19.21 -26.92 1.51
C VAL A 160 19.13 -25.83 0.44
N ALA A 161 18.04 -25.06 0.45
CA ALA A 161 17.85 -23.88 -0.40
C ALA A 161 18.29 -22.62 0.36
N GLY A 162 19.55 -22.24 0.12
CA GLY A 162 20.27 -21.17 0.80
C GLY A 162 21.62 -21.65 1.35
N ALA A 163 22.51 -20.72 1.69
CA ALA A 163 23.81 -20.99 2.29
C ALA A 163 23.90 -20.44 3.73
N PRO A 164 24.74 -21.04 4.60
CA PRO A 164 25.03 -20.48 5.92
C PRO A 164 25.46 -19.00 5.82
N GLY A 165 24.90 -18.16 6.67
CA GLY A 165 25.19 -16.72 6.70
C GLY A 165 24.39 -15.87 5.71
N GLN A 166 23.54 -16.46 4.85
CA GLN A 166 22.58 -15.70 4.05
C GLN A 166 21.40 -15.21 4.90
N LEU A 167 20.84 -14.07 4.49
CA LEU A 167 19.54 -13.61 4.94
C LEU A 167 18.49 -14.38 4.14
N ILE A 168 17.75 -15.25 4.82
CA ILE A 168 16.66 -16.02 4.21
C ILE A 168 15.35 -15.61 4.88
N MET A 169 14.43 -15.09 4.07
CA MET A 169 13.13 -14.65 4.53
C MET A 169 12.01 -15.22 3.66
N GLU A 170 10.91 -15.58 4.30
CA GLU A 170 9.67 -16.02 3.67
C GLU A 170 8.58 -14.97 3.88
N PHE A 171 7.75 -14.80 2.85
CA PHE A 171 6.64 -13.86 2.81
C PHE A 171 5.41 -14.51 2.18
N LEU A 172 4.23 -14.00 2.55
CA LEU A 172 2.95 -14.36 1.95
C LEU A 172 2.40 -13.17 1.14
N PRO A 173 1.65 -13.39 0.05
CA PRO A 173 0.90 -12.31 -0.60
C PRO A 173 -0.13 -11.72 0.39
N CYS A 174 -0.09 -10.39 0.59
CA CYS A 174 -0.58 -9.70 1.79
C CYS A 174 -2.12 -9.59 1.97
N LYS A 175 -2.98 -10.12 1.10
CA LYS A 175 -4.42 -9.81 1.23
C LYS A 175 -5.24 -11.01 1.68
N PRO A 176 -5.64 -11.06 2.97
CA PRO A 176 -6.66 -12.02 3.38
C PRO A 176 -7.96 -11.72 2.62
N VAL A 177 -8.72 -12.78 2.38
CA VAL A 177 -10.07 -12.65 1.84
C VAL A 177 -10.90 -11.88 2.87
N LEU A 178 -11.62 -10.86 2.43
CA LEU A 178 -12.56 -10.15 3.30
C LEU A 178 -13.63 -11.13 3.76
N ASP A 179 -14.15 -10.91 4.97
CA ASP A 179 -15.33 -11.64 5.42
C ASP A 179 -16.51 -11.44 4.45
N ALA A 180 -17.51 -12.32 4.51
CA ALA A 180 -18.69 -12.21 3.66
C ALA A 180 -19.47 -10.91 3.91
N GLN A 181 -19.42 -10.40 5.14
CA GLN A 181 -19.94 -9.09 5.54
C GLN A 181 -18.88 -8.38 6.40
N PRO A 182 -17.85 -7.77 5.79
CA PRO A 182 -16.77 -7.15 6.55
C PRO A 182 -17.31 -5.98 7.37
N LEU A 183 -16.80 -5.79 8.59
CA LEU A 183 -17.13 -4.59 9.37
C LEU A 183 -16.50 -3.37 8.70
N VAL A 184 -17.31 -2.33 8.46
CA VAL A 184 -16.84 -1.05 7.93
C VAL A 184 -16.85 0.00 9.05
N SER A 185 -15.69 0.60 9.31
CA SER A 185 -15.59 1.76 10.20
C SER A 185 -15.76 3.04 9.40
N ILE A 186 -16.88 3.74 9.59
CA ILE A 186 -17.06 5.10 9.08
C ILE A 186 -16.34 6.04 10.05
N VAL A 187 -15.25 6.66 9.59
CA VAL A 187 -14.38 7.50 10.42
C VAL A 187 -14.61 8.96 10.06
N ILE A 188 -15.08 9.75 11.04
CA ILE A 188 -15.44 11.15 10.87
C ILE A 188 -14.51 12.03 11.72
N PRO A 189 -13.48 12.67 11.15
CA PRO A 189 -12.78 13.78 11.78
C PRO A 189 -13.75 14.97 11.92
N GLY A 190 -14.21 15.23 13.14
CA GLY A 190 -15.23 16.24 13.43
C GLY A 190 -14.61 17.52 13.97
N TYR A 191 -14.88 18.66 13.35
CA TYR A 191 -14.41 19.99 13.76
C TYR A 191 -15.51 21.05 13.62
N ARG A 192 -16.33 20.98 12.55
CA ARG A 192 -17.33 21.98 12.16
C ARG A 192 -18.74 21.49 12.40
N ALA A 193 -19.35 21.96 13.50
CA ALA A 193 -20.73 21.61 13.84
C ALA A 193 -21.75 21.94 12.74
N ARG A 194 -21.53 23.03 11.98
CA ARG A 194 -22.47 23.53 10.95
C ARG A 194 -22.90 22.47 9.91
N TYR A 195 -21.99 21.60 9.49
CA TYR A 195 -22.27 20.60 8.45
C TYR A 195 -22.32 19.17 8.99
N PHE A 196 -21.80 18.97 10.19
CA PHE A 196 -21.65 17.66 10.82
C PHE A 196 -22.96 16.88 10.92
N GLU A 197 -24.09 17.55 11.17
CA GLU A 197 -25.39 16.87 11.25
C GLU A 197 -25.76 16.14 9.96
N ALA A 198 -25.49 16.74 8.79
CA ALA A 198 -25.72 16.12 7.49
C ALA A 198 -24.78 14.92 7.27
N ALA A 199 -23.49 15.09 7.62
CA ALA A 199 -22.50 14.01 7.53
C ALA A 199 -22.90 12.82 8.42
N LEU A 200 -23.22 13.07 9.70
CA LEU A 200 -23.64 12.04 10.66
C LEU A 200 -24.92 11.33 10.22
N SER A 201 -25.92 12.09 9.78
CA SER A 201 -27.18 11.53 9.28
C SER A 201 -26.94 10.61 8.07
N SER A 202 -26.05 11.01 7.16
CA SER A 202 -25.70 10.21 5.98
C SER A 202 -24.97 8.91 6.32
N ALA A 203 -24.15 8.91 7.37
CA ALA A 203 -23.49 7.71 7.89
C ALA A 203 -24.48 6.77 8.57
N LEU A 204 -25.40 7.30 9.36
CA LEU A 204 -26.44 6.52 10.05
C LEU A 204 -27.45 5.88 9.08
N ALA A 205 -27.71 6.54 7.95
CA ALA A 205 -28.65 6.13 6.92
C ALA A 205 -28.08 5.16 5.87
N GLN A 206 -26.83 4.69 6.03
CA GLN A 206 -26.24 3.71 5.11
C GLN A 206 -27.05 2.40 5.13
N THR A 207 -27.28 1.85 3.94
CA THR A 207 -28.01 0.59 3.73
C THR A 207 -27.21 -0.64 4.16
N TYR A 208 -25.87 -0.54 4.18
CA TYR A 208 -25.01 -1.59 4.70
C TYR A 208 -25.07 -1.64 6.24
N ALA A 209 -25.57 -2.75 6.78
CA ALA A 209 -25.87 -2.87 8.20
C ALA A 209 -24.63 -3.01 9.11
N HIS A 210 -23.57 -3.66 8.64
CA HIS A 210 -22.40 -3.99 9.44
C HIS A 210 -21.38 -2.83 9.49
N THR A 211 -21.82 -1.72 10.07
CA THR A 211 -21.03 -0.49 10.24
C THR A 211 -20.82 -0.15 11.70
N GLU A 212 -19.67 0.44 12.00
CA GLU A 212 -19.49 1.27 13.19
C GLU A 212 -19.16 2.70 12.76
N ILE A 213 -19.59 3.69 13.56
CA ILE A 213 -19.34 5.11 13.28
C ILE A 213 -18.42 5.64 14.38
N LEU A 214 -17.24 6.13 14.01
CA LEU A 214 -16.29 6.76 14.92
C LEU A 214 -16.25 8.26 14.62
N VAL A 215 -16.51 9.08 15.63
CA VAL A 215 -16.37 10.54 15.52
C VAL A 215 -15.18 11.00 16.36
N LEU A 216 -14.22 11.64 15.70
CA LEU A 216 -12.96 12.13 16.27
C LEU A 216 -13.08 13.65 16.40
N ASP A 217 -13.56 14.10 17.56
CA ASP A 217 -13.94 15.49 17.79
C ASP A 217 -12.72 16.36 18.13
N ASP A 218 -12.41 17.31 17.26
CA ASP A 218 -11.39 18.36 17.38
C ASP A 218 -11.99 19.75 17.67
N SER A 219 -13.32 19.86 17.86
CA SER A 219 -13.99 21.15 18.12
C SER A 219 -13.64 21.73 19.50
N GLY A 220 -13.77 23.04 19.70
CA GLY A 220 -13.52 23.66 21.02
C GLY A 220 -14.68 23.53 22.00
N ASP A 221 -15.91 23.60 21.48
CA ASP A 221 -17.07 24.08 22.25
C ASP A 221 -18.06 22.96 22.65
N GLY A 222 -17.79 21.72 22.24
CA GLY A 222 -18.62 20.55 22.57
C GLY A 222 -19.87 20.40 21.69
N ASP A 223 -20.08 21.28 20.71
CA ASP A 223 -21.22 21.24 19.78
C ASP A 223 -21.37 19.91 19.05
N ILE A 224 -20.26 19.32 18.58
CA ILE A 224 -20.25 18.00 17.93
C ILE A 224 -20.86 16.92 18.83
N ARG A 225 -20.52 16.95 20.13
CA ARG A 225 -21.05 16.00 21.10
C ARG A 225 -22.56 16.17 21.28
N GLN A 226 -23.03 17.41 21.39
CA GLN A 226 -24.46 17.71 21.53
C GLN A 226 -25.26 17.24 20.31
N LEU A 227 -24.73 17.44 19.10
CA LEU A 227 -25.34 16.95 17.86
C LEU A 227 -25.42 15.41 17.82
N ILE A 228 -24.39 14.71 18.30
CA ILE A 228 -24.42 13.25 18.42
C ILE A 228 -25.50 12.82 19.41
N GLU A 229 -25.52 13.41 20.61
CA GLU A 229 -26.46 13.07 21.68
C GLU A 229 -27.92 13.35 21.27
N ALA A 230 -28.16 14.37 20.45
CA ALA A 230 -29.49 14.68 19.90
C ALA A 230 -29.92 13.74 18.75
N SER A 231 -28.98 13.03 18.12
CA SER A 231 -29.28 12.15 16.98
C SER A 231 -30.00 10.87 17.43
N ALA A 232 -30.99 10.43 16.66
CA ALA A 232 -31.70 9.16 16.91
C ALA A 232 -30.77 7.92 16.89
N GLY A 233 -29.57 8.07 16.35
CA GLY A 233 -28.55 7.04 16.23
C GLY A 233 -27.40 7.13 17.23
N ALA A 234 -27.49 7.96 18.29
CA ALA A 234 -26.38 8.21 19.23
C ALA A 234 -25.72 6.92 19.75
N GLY A 235 -26.51 5.88 20.04
CA GLY A 235 -26.01 4.58 20.52
C GLY A 235 -25.17 3.78 19.52
N ARG A 236 -25.17 4.17 18.23
CA ARG A 236 -24.33 3.58 17.17
C ARG A 236 -23.01 4.33 16.97
N VAL A 237 -22.81 5.45 17.67
CA VAL A 237 -21.67 6.34 17.50
C VAL A 237 -20.66 6.14 18.64
N ARG A 238 -19.42 5.81 18.28
CA ARG A 238 -18.26 5.86 19.16
C ARG A 238 -17.65 7.25 19.10
N TYR A 239 -17.92 8.06 20.12
CA TYR A 239 -17.37 9.42 20.24
C TYR A 239 -16.00 9.42 20.93
N LEU A 240 -15.03 10.09 20.33
CA LEU A 240 -13.66 10.23 20.80
C LEU A 240 -13.23 11.69 20.74
N LYS A 241 -13.13 12.36 21.90
CA LYS A 241 -12.59 13.73 21.98
C LYS A 241 -11.07 13.73 21.84
N ASN A 242 -10.55 14.66 21.05
CA ASN A 242 -9.13 14.99 21.00
C ASN A 242 -8.87 16.14 21.99
N THR A 243 -7.90 15.95 22.90
CA THR A 243 -7.50 16.98 23.87
C THR A 243 -5.98 16.92 24.05
N PRO A 244 -5.21 17.87 23.50
CA PRO A 244 -5.64 19.01 22.67
C PRO A 244 -6.16 18.58 21.28
N PRO A 245 -6.75 19.50 20.48
CA PRO A 245 -7.09 19.23 19.08
C PRO A 245 -5.88 18.72 18.29
N LEU A 246 -6.10 17.69 17.46
CA LEU A 246 -5.04 17.01 16.71
C LEU A 246 -4.88 17.54 15.28
N GLY A 247 -5.94 18.12 14.71
CA GLY A 247 -6.03 18.50 13.32
C GLY A 247 -6.35 17.30 12.42
N GLU A 248 -6.79 17.59 11.20
CA GLU A 248 -7.32 16.62 10.22
C GLU A 248 -6.47 15.34 10.09
N VAL A 249 -5.18 15.49 9.78
CA VAL A 249 -4.26 14.37 9.52
C VAL A 249 -4.16 13.40 10.70
N LYS A 250 -3.95 13.95 11.90
CA LYS A 250 -3.75 13.16 13.12
C LYS A 250 -5.07 12.63 13.66
N SER A 251 -6.16 13.37 13.48
CA SER A 251 -7.52 12.94 13.81
C SER A 251 -7.93 11.73 12.95
N LEU A 252 -7.76 11.79 11.63
CA LEU A 252 -7.99 10.65 10.74
C LEU A 252 -7.08 9.46 11.08
N THR A 253 -5.79 9.72 11.34
CA THR A 253 -4.83 8.68 11.76
C THR A 253 -5.31 7.97 13.03
N ARG A 254 -5.67 8.73 14.08
CA ARG A 254 -6.21 8.17 15.32
C ARG A 254 -7.48 7.36 15.04
N GLY A 255 -8.38 7.87 14.21
CA GLY A 255 -9.61 7.17 13.84
C GLY A 255 -9.35 5.82 13.16
N ILE A 256 -8.38 5.73 12.25
CA ILE A 256 -8.00 4.48 11.60
C ILE A 256 -7.35 3.50 12.59
N HIS A 257 -6.55 3.99 13.55
CA HIS A 257 -6.02 3.16 14.64
C HIS A 257 -7.11 2.62 15.57
N GLU A 258 -8.10 3.42 15.92
CA GLU A 258 -9.19 3.06 16.85
C GLU A 258 -10.34 2.27 16.20
N ALA A 259 -10.40 2.27 14.87
CA ALA A 259 -11.32 1.49 14.08
C ALA A 259 -11.14 -0.02 14.32
N ARG A 260 -12.24 -0.76 14.30
CA ARG A 260 -12.32 -2.21 14.42
C ARG A 260 -12.66 -2.90 13.11
N GLY A 261 -13.14 -2.13 12.12
CA GLY A 261 -13.48 -2.62 10.80
C GLY A 261 -12.27 -3.06 9.98
N GLU A 262 -12.47 -4.08 9.15
CA GLU A 262 -11.50 -4.49 8.14
C GLU A 262 -11.33 -3.40 7.07
N LEU A 263 -12.41 -2.66 6.82
CA LEU A 263 -12.50 -1.58 5.86
C LEU A 263 -12.79 -0.26 6.57
N ILE A 264 -12.17 0.80 6.08
CA ILE A 264 -12.37 2.17 6.55
C ILE A 264 -13.09 2.95 5.46
N LYS A 265 -14.13 3.68 5.87
CA LYS A 265 -14.79 4.71 5.06
C LYS A 265 -14.54 6.07 5.72
N PRO A 266 -13.54 6.84 5.28
CA PRO A 266 -13.43 8.23 5.72
C PRO A 266 -14.68 9.00 5.28
N LEU A 267 -15.17 9.88 6.15
CA LEU A 267 -16.24 10.82 5.86
C LEU A 267 -15.90 12.13 6.56
N TYR A 268 -15.61 13.18 5.80
CA TYR A 268 -15.34 14.49 6.38
C TYR A 268 -16.65 15.13 6.84
N ASP A 269 -16.56 15.97 7.87
CA ASP A 269 -17.71 16.53 8.57
C ASP A 269 -18.54 17.53 7.75
N ASP A 270 -18.05 17.91 6.58
CA ASP A 270 -18.71 18.76 5.59
C ASP A 270 -19.26 18.02 4.36
N ASP A 271 -18.95 16.74 4.21
CA ASP A 271 -19.37 15.89 3.10
C ASP A 271 -20.59 15.02 3.43
N VAL A 272 -21.19 14.41 2.41
CA VAL A 272 -22.37 13.55 2.55
C VAL A 272 -22.17 12.23 1.81
N LEU A 273 -22.50 11.10 2.45
CA LEU A 273 -22.57 9.81 1.78
C LEU A 273 -23.97 9.56 1.21
N LEU A 274 -24.04 9.00 0.00
CA LEU A 274 -25.31 8.54 -0.55
C LEU A 274 -25.71 7.18 0.05
N PRO A 275 -27.01 6.80 0.08
CA PRO A 275 -27.49 5.67 0.88
C PRO A 275 -26.83 4.31 0.61
N HIS A 276 -26.37 4.08 -0.62
CA HIS A 276 -25.74 2.83 -1.04
C HIS A 276 -24.20 2.91 -1.12
N CYS A 277 -23.59 3.99 -0.61
CA CYS A 277 -22.14 4.21 -0.71
C CYS A 277 -21.33 3.05 -0.15
N VAL A 278 -21.56 2.72 1.12
CA VAL A 278 -20.81 1.66 1.81
C VAL A 278 -21.08 0.30 1.18
N GLU A 279 -22.34 -0.01 0.87
CA GLU A 279 -22.75 -1.29 0.26
C GLU A 279 -22.03 -1.52 -1.08
N ARG A 280 -22.06 -0.53 -1.98
CA ARG A 280 -21.44 -0.63 -3.30
C ARG A 280 -19.91 -0.72 -3.23
N MET A 281 -19.30 0.05 -2.34
CA MET A 281 -17.84 -0.02 -2.13
C MET A 281 -17.40 -1.37 -1.53
N VAL A 282 -18.15 -1.94 -0.59
CA VAL A 282 -17.89 -3.30 -0.07
C VAL A 282 -17.98 -4.34 -1.18
N GLN A 283 -19.03 -4.31 -2.01
CA GLN A 283 -19.20 -5.21 -3.14
C GLN A 283 -18.00 -5.13 -4.11
N GLY A 284 -17.54 -3.91 -4.42
CA GLY A 284 -16.35 -3.69 -5.24
C GLY A 284 -15.08 -4.30 -4.64
N MET A 285 -14.83 -4.05 -3.34
CA MET A 285 -13.68 -4.60 -2.62
C MET A 285 -13.70 -6.13 -2.54
N GLN A 286 -14.89 -6.75 -2.45
CA GLN A 286 -15.04 -8.20 -2.48
C GLN A 286 -14.83 -8.80 -3.87
N ALA A 287 -15.29 -8.12 -4.93
CA ALA A 287 -15.10 -8.54 -6.32
C ALA A 287 -13.62 -8.51 -6.76
N CYS A 288 -12.82 -7.64 -6.12
CA CYS A 288 -11.39 -7.49 -6.35
C CYS A 288 -10.60 -7.73 -5.04
N PRO A 289 -10.34 -8.98 -4.64
CA PRO A 289 -9.71 -9.28 -3.34
C PRO A 289 -8.32 -8.67 -3.18
N ASP A 290 -7.62 -8.42 -4.28
CA ASP A 290 -6.32 -7.76 -4.32
C ASP A 290 -6.39 -6.23 -4.21
N ALA A 291 -7.59 -5.65 -4.18
CA ALA A 291 -7.78 -4.21 -4.05
C ALA A 291 -7.39 -3.72 -2.66
N ALA A 292 -6.60 -2.65 -2.60
CA ALA A 292 -6.28 -1.93 -1.37
C ALA A 292 -7.20 -0.70 -1.19
N LEU A 293 -7.73 -0.19 -2.30
CA LEU A 293 -8.51 1.05 -2.39
C LEU A 293 -9.72 0.83 -3.29
N ALA A 294 -10.88 1.31 -2.87
CA ALA A 294 -12.03 1.54 -3.74
C ALA A 294 -12.31 3.05 -3.82
N ILE A 295 -12.65 3.52 -5.01
CA ILE A 295 -12.92 4.93 -5.31
C ILE A 295 -14.21 5.00 -6.12
N SER A 296 -14.96 6.10 -5.98
CA SER A 296 -16.20 6.31 -6.72
C SER A 296 -16.27 7.69 -7.36
N ARG A 297 -17.25 7.88 -8.24
CA ARG A 297 -17.67 9.24 -8.62
C ARG A 297 -18.39 9.89 -7.44
N ARG A 298 -18.47 11.22 -7.50
CA ARG A 298 -19.13 12.07 -6.50
C ARG A 298 -19.89 13.22 -7.16
N TYR A 299 -20.89 13.76 -6.49
CA TYR A 299 -21.38 15.09 -6.80
C TYR A 299 -20.49 16.15 -6.13
N THR A 300 -20.49 17.36 -6.67
CA THR A 300 -20.01 18.55 -5.96
C THR A 300 -21.22 19.36 -5.50
N ILE A 301 -21.21 19.81 -4.24
CA ILE A 301 -22.26 20.65 -3.64
C ILE A 301 -21.68 21.95 -3.10
N ASN A 302 -22.45 23.03 -3.12
CA ASN A 302 -22.03 24.32 -2.56
C ASN A 302 -22.21 24.37 -1.02
N ALA A 303 -21.93 25.52 -0.40
CA ALA A 303 -22.12 25.72 1.04
C ALA A 303 -23.58 25.52 1.53
N ALA A 304 -24.58 25.67 0.66
CA ALA A 304 -25.99 25.43 0.95
C ALA A 304 -26.42 23.96 0.75
N GLY A 305 -25.56 23.12 0.15
CA GLY A 305 -25.86 21.72 -0.16
C GLY A 305 -26.48 21.51 -1.54
N GLU A 306 -26.49 22.53 -2.38
CA GLU A 306 -27.02 22.44 -3.74
C GLU A 306 -25.95 21.92 -4.68
N ARG A 307 -26.31 20.91 -5.50
CA ARG A 307 -25.40 20.33 -6.50
C ARG A 307 -25.14 21.33 -7.62
N PHE A 308 -23.91 21.33 -8.13
CA PHE A 308 -23.55 22.07 -9.34
C PHE A 308 -22.62 21.23 -10.22
N GLU A 309 -22.61 21.53 -11.52
CA GLU A 309 -21.75 20.83 -12.46
C GLU A 309 -20.30 21.30 -12.33
N GLU A 310 -19.46 20.39 -11.86
CA GLU A 310 -18.02 20.44 -12.04
C GLU A 310 -17.63 19.32 -13.01
N GLN A 311 -16.60 19.54 -13.83
CA GLN A 311 -16.14 18.53 -14.78
C GLN A 311 -15.61 17.33 -14.00
N LEU A 312 -16.43 16.26 -13.93
CA LEU A 312 -16.10 15.00 -13.27
C LEU A 312 -14.85 14.39 -13.93
N LEU A 313 -13.71 14.54 -13.26
CA LEU A 313 -12.48 13.83 -13.60
C LEU A 313 -12.66 12.35 -13.24
N ALA A 314 -13.23 11.57 -14.17
CA ALA A 314 -13.36 10.14 -14.02
C ALA A 314 -12.16 9.42 -14.65
N VAL A 315 -11.57 8.48 -13.92
CA VAL A 315 -10.48 7.63 -14.42
C VAL A 315 -10.96 6.58 -15.43
N ALA A 316 -12.26 6.27 -15.46
CA ALA A 316 -12.88 5.37 -16.42
C ALA A 316 -14.38 5.66 -16.64
N ASN A 317 -14.95 5.05 -17.68
CA ASN A 317 -16.36 5.21 -18.07
C ASN A 317 -17.32 4.22 -17.38
N ALA A 318 -16.81 3.08 -16.93
CA ALA A 318 -17.57 2.01 -16.28
C ALA A 318 -16.81 1.50 -15.05
N SER A 319 -17.51 0.83 -14.15
CA SER A 319 -16.90 0.20 -12.97
C SER A 319 -15.87 -0.83 -13.40
N CYS A 320 -14.68 -0.77 -12.81
CA CYS A 320 -13.56 -1.62 -13.21
C CYS A 320 -12.52 -1.82 -12.11
N GLU A 321 -11.72 -2.87 -12.29
CA GLU A 321 -10.47 -3.08 -11.57
C GLU A 321 -9.33 -2.39 -12.34
N ILE A 322 -8.63 -1.48 -11.67
CA ILE A 322 -7.51 -0.71 -12.21
C ILE A 322 -6.23 -1.16 -11.53
N SER A 323 -5.15 -1.31 -12.31
CA SER A 323 -3.85 -1.57 -11.74
C SER A 323 -3.45 -0.44 -10.80
N GLY A 324 -3.24 -0.76 -9.52
CA GLY A 324 -2.91 0.25 -8.50
C GLY A 324 -1.63 1.00 -8.87
N LEU A 325 -0.62 0.27 -9.32
CA LEU A 325 0.64 0.83 -9.80
C LEU A 325 0.45 1.78 -10.99
N SER A 326 -0.39 1.41 -11.96
CA SER A 326 -0.66 2.27 -13.12
C SER A 326 -1.38 3.56 -12.72
N LEU A 327 -2.33 3.48 -11.77
CA LEU A 327 -3.04 4.63 -11.27
C LEU A 327 -2.11 5.56 -10.47
N ALA A 328 -1.24 5.00 -9.62
CA ALA A 328 -0.21 5.76 -8.92
C ALA A 328 0.72 6.48 -9.90
N ALA A 329 1.18 5.78 -10.93
CA ALA A 329 2.04 6.33 -11.98
C ALA A 329 1.35 7.47 -12.73
N PHE A 330 0.08 7.27 -13.11
CA PHE A 330 -0.74 8.25 -13.79
C PHE A 330 -0.96 9.51 -12.93
N THR A 331 -1.30 9.35 -11.65
CA THR A 331 -1.43 10.45 -10.67
C THR A 331 -0.13 11.24 -10.53
N LEU A 332 1.01 10.57 -10.38
CA LEU A 332 2.32 11.22 -10.25
C LEU A 332 2.81 11.88 -11.54
N ALA A 333 2.48 11.30 -12.70
CA ALA A 333 2.87 11.84 -14.01
C ALA A 333 2.10 13.12 -14.32
N THR A 334 0.79 13.11 -14.09
CA THR A 334 -0.11 14.24 -14.34
C THR A 334 -0.03 15.34 -13.28
N GLY A 335 0.36 15.00 -12.05
CA GLY A 335 0.38 15.94 -10.93
C GLY A 335 -1.02 16.39 -10.51
N ARG A 336 -2.02 15.52 -10.66
CA ARG A 336 -3.43 15.81 -10.34
C ARG A 336 -4.07 14.68 -9.54
N ASN A 337 -4.92 15.04 -8.58
CA ASN A 337 -5.70 14.08 -7.81
C ASN A 337 -6.99 13.68 -8.55
N PHE A 338 -6.92 12.61 -9.36
CA PHE A 338 -8.09 12.01 -10.04
C PHE A 338 -8.92 11.08 -9.15
N ILE A 339 -8.45 10.81 -7.93
CA ILE A 339 -9.12 9.90 -6.98
C ILE A 339 -10.18 10.67 -6.19
N GLY A 340 -9.88 11.93 -5.85
CA GLY A 340 -10.80 12.80 -5.13
C GLY A 340 -10.57 12.83 -3.62
N PRO A 341 -11.51 13.41 -2.86
CA PRO A 341 -11.39 13.60 -1.42
C PRO A 341 -11.55 12.27 -0.67
N PRO A 342 -11.08 12.16 0.59
CA PRO A 342 -11.19 10.94 1.39
C PRO A 342 -12.63 10.41 1.52
N SER A 343 -13.63 11.30 1.52
CA SER A 343 -15.05 10.92 1.53
C SER A 343 -15.51 10.15 0.28
N SER A 344 -14.71 10.10 -0.79
CA SER A 344 -15.01 9.35 -2.03
C SER A 344 -14.26 8.02 -2.13
N VAL A 345 -13.54 7.62 -1.07
CA VAL A 345 -12.78 6.37 -1.07
C VAL A 345 -13.20 5.43 0.06
N MET A 346 -12.84 4.16 -0.09
CA MET A 346 -12.83 3.14 0.96
C MET A 346 -11.48 2.42 0.91
N LEU A 347 -10.90 2.12 2.06
CA LEU A 347 -9.54 1.61 2.17
C LEU A 347 -9.45 0.42 3.13
N ARG A 348 -8.54 -0.52 2.83
CA ARG A 348 -8.22 -1.61 3.77
C ARG A 348 -7.49 -1.05 4.98
N ARG A 349 -8.02 -1.32 6.18
CA ARG A 349 -7.44 -0.80 7.42
C ARG A 349 -5.99 -1.27 7.62
N ALA A 350 -5.73 -2.56 7.40
CA ALA A 350 -4.40 -3.15 7.61
C ALA A 350 -3.32 -2.46 6.76
N ASP A 351 -3.62 -2.12 5.50
CA ASP A 351 -2.69 -1.44 4.61
C ASP A 351 -2.43 0.01 5.03
N ALA A 352 -3.45 0.72 5.51
CA ALA A 352 -3.31 2.09 5.99
C ALA A 352 -2.49 2.20 7.29
N LEU A 353 -2.58 1.19 8.17
CA LEU A 353 -1.86 1.16 9.45
C LEU A 353 -0.34 0.99 9.32
N THR A 354 0.17 0.62 8.15
CA THR A 354 1.62 0.50 7.97
C THR A 354 2.32 1.85 7.76
N MET A 355 1.56 2.95 7.78
CA MET A 355 2.05 4.30 7.54
C MET A 355 2.46 4.98 8.84
N ALA A 356 3.61 5.65 8.82
CA ALA A 356 4.12 6.44 9.93
C ALA A 356 4.83 7.70 9.41
N PRO A 357 4.81 8.83 10.17
CA PRO A 357 4.15 9.01 11.47
C PRO A 357 2.61 9.16 11.42
N SER A 358 2.02 9.29 10.22
CA SER A 358 0.57 9.41 10.02
C SER A 358 0.12 8.67 8.76
N VAL A 359 -1.18 8.48 8.59
CA VAL A 359 -1.76 7.90 7.36
C VAL A 359 -1.64 8.82 6.13
N MET A 360 -1.23 10.07 6.30
CA MET A 360 -0.95 11.01 5.20
C MET A 360 0.55 11.26 5.01
N SER A 361 1.37 10.34 5.53
CA SER A 361 2.82 10.38 5.39
C SER A 361 3.28 9.58 4.17
N PHE A 362 4.27 10.10 3.45
CA PHE A 362 4.90 9.39 2.34
C PHE A 362 6.41 9.35 2.54
N SER A 363 7.02 8.17 2.38
CA SER A 363 8.46 7.97 2.66
C SER A 363 8.92 8.48 4.03
N GLY A 364 8.07 8.43 5.05
CA GLY A 364 8.37 8.85 6.43
C GLY A 364 8.12 10.32 6.75
N PHE A 365 7.58 11.10 5.81
CA PHE A 365 7.31 12.53 6.00
C PHE A 365 5.82 12.82 5.81
N GLU A 366 5.22 13.60 6.71
CA GLU A 366 3.87 14.13 6.52
C GLU A 366 3.85 15.07 5.30
N THR A 367 2.86 14.90 4.44
CA THR A 367 2.68 15.74 3.27
C THR A 367 1.61 16.79 3.54
N LYS A 368 1.87 18.04 3.14
CA LYS A 368 0.96 19.18 3.35
C LYS A 368 0.33 19.58 2.02
N GLY A 369 -0.99 19.75 1.99
CA GLY A 369 -1.75 20.06 0.77
C GLY A 369 -1.99 18.88 -0.18
N ALA A 370 -1.30 17.75 0.00
CA ALA A 370 -1.46 16.53 -0.81
C ALA A 370 -1.45 15.26 0.07
N GLY A 371 -1.97 15.39 1.30
CA GLY A 371 -2.00 14.33 2.31
C GLY A 371 -2.83 13.11 1.90
N ASP A 372 -3.96 13.38 1.28
CA ASP A 372 -4.83 12.39 0.65
C ASP A 372 -4.11 11.62 -0.47
N VAL A 373 -3.38 12.32 -1.35
CA VAL A 373 -2.59 11.69 -2.41
C VAL A 373 -1.48 10.81 -1.82
N ALA A 374 -0.80 11.24 -0.76
CA ALA A 374 0.19 10.41 -0.06
C ALA A 374 -0.42 9.11 0.47
N LEU A 375 -1.60 9.19 1.10
CA LEU A 375 -2.38 8.03 1.52
C LEU A 375 -2.68 7.11 0.32
N TYR A 376 -3.22 7.66 -0.76
CA TYR A 376 -3.60 6.85 -1.92
C TYR A 376 -2.40 6.18 -2.59
N LEU A 377 -1.28 6.87 -2.76
CA LEU A 377 -0.06 6.29 -3.35
C LEU A 377 0.47 5.11 -2.52
N HIS A 378 0.36 5.21 -1.18
CA HIS A 378 0.70 4.09 -0.31
C HIS A 378 -0.24 2.89 -0.52
N MET A 379 -1.56 3.11 -0.56
CA MET A 379 -2.54 2.05 -0.81
C MET A 379 -2.32 1.40 -2.19
N LEU A 380 -2.14 2.21 -3.23
CA LEU A 380 -1.93 1.77 -4.62
C LEU A 380 -0.60 1.05 -4.84
N GLY A 381 0.41 1.31 -4.02
CA GLY A 381 1.67 0.57 -4.03
C GLY A 381 1.53 -0.87 -3.51
N ARG A 382 0.50 -1.14 -2.70
CA ARG A 382 0.26 -2.42 -2.01
C ARG A 382 -0.82 -3.27 -2.67
N GLY A 383 -1.68 -2.69 -3.51
CA GLY A 383 -2.78 -3.41 -4.13
C GLY A 383 -3.44 -2.67 -5.27
N GLU A 384 -4.45 -3.32 -5.85
CA GLU A 384 -5.21 -2.78 -6.95
C GLU A 384 -6.21 -1.73 -6.48
N CYS A 385 -6.79 -1.01 -7.44
CA CYS A 385 -7.85 -0.05 -7.20
C CYS A 385 -9.16 -0.53 -7.82
N VAL A 386 -10.24 -0.45 -7.06
CA VAL A 386 -11.60 -0.59 -7.59
C VAL A 386 -12.14 0.78 -7.91
N PHE A 387 -12.49 1.02 -9.17
CA PHE A 387 -13.23 2.21 -9.57
C PHE A 387 -14.71 1.86 -9.74
N LEU A 388 -15.59 2.62 -9.08
CA LEU A 388 -17.03 2.54 -9.25
C LEU A 388 -17.54 3.75 -10.02
N ALA A 389 -18.22 3.50 -11.14
CA ALA A 389 -18.84 4.57 -11.94
C ALA A 389 -20.07 5.19 -11.25
N ASP A 390 -20.59 4.54 -10.20
CA ASP A 390 -21.64 5.04 -9.33
C ASP A 390 -21.25 6.39 -8.68
N LEU A 391 -22.21 7.31 -8.58
CA LEU A 391 -22.11 8.51 -7.77
C LEU A 391 -22.49 8.13 -6.33
N LEU A 392 -21.53 8.13 -5.41
CA LEU A 392 -21.73 7.58 -4.05
C LEU A 392 -21.51 8.57 -2.91
N SER A 393 -21.06 9.77 -3.20
CA SER A 393 -20.83 10.82 -2.20
C SER A 393 -21.09 12.21 -2.80
N GLU A 394 -21.22 13.19 -1.92
CA GLU A 394 -21.30 14.60 -2.26
C GLU A 394 -20.17 15.33 -1.54
N PHE A 395 -19.31 15.98 -2.32
CA PHE A 395 -18.19 16.76 -1.81
C PHE A 395 -18.58 18.22 -1.72
N ARG A 396 -18.44 18.83 -0.54
CA ARG A 396 -18.83 20.22 -0.33
C ARG A 396 -17.71 21.17 -0.70
N VAL A 397 -18.03 22.28 -1.36
CA VAL A 397 -17.12 23.38 -1.65
C VAL A 397 -17.62 24.65 -0.98
N HIS A 398 -16.74 25.31 -0.20
CA HIS A 398 -17.00 26.54 0.55
C HIS A 398 -15.69 27.27 0.93
N ASP A 399 -15.78 28.55 1.27
CA ASP A 399 -14.61 29.43 1.48
C ASP A 399 -13.67 28.98 2.60
N ASN A 400 -14.20 28.29 3.61
CA ASN A 400 -13.41 27.82 4.75
C ASN A 400 -12.72 26.47 4.48
N HIS A 401 -12.63 25.97 3.24
CA HIS A 401 -11.95 24.68 3.00
C HIS A 401 -10.48 24.74 3.41
N THR A 402 -9.91 23.67 3.97
CA THR A 402 -8.46 23.67 4.28
C THR A 402 -7.65 24.02 3.02
N SER A 403 -8.06 23.49 1.86
CA SER A 403 -7.41 23.71 0.57
C SER A 403 -7.57 25.11 -0.02
N SER A 404 -8.35 26.02 0.58
CA SER A 404 -8.48 27.42 0.12
C SER A 404 -7.41 28.36 0.70
N ASP A 405 -6.58 27.90 1.64
CA ASP A 405 -5.51 28.71 2.25
C ASP A 405 -4.32 28.93 1.29
N PRO A 406 -3.97 30.19 0.95
CA PRO A 406 -2.80 30.55 0.13
C PRO A 406 -1.48 29.92 0.58
N ALA A 407 -1.27 29.74 1.90
CA ALA A 407 -0.06 29.11 2.44
C ALA A 407 0.04 27.62 2.07
N ILE A 408 -1.10 26.95 1.88
CA ILE A 408 -1.16 25.53 1.54
C ILE A 408 -0.71 25.30 0.09
N PHE A 409 -1.01 26.19 -0.86
CA PHE A 409 -0.59 26.03 -2.26
C PHE A 409 0.94 25.94 -2.45
N ALA A 410 1.70 26.75 -1.71
CA ALA A 410 3.16 26.70 -1.78
C ALA A 410 3.71 25.37 -1.22
N HIS A 411 3.10 24.86 -0.15
CA HIS A 411 3.43 23.55 0.41
C HIS A 411 3.00 22.41 -0.51
N GLU A 412 1.84 22.51 -1.15
CA GLU A 412 1.30 21.50 -2.07
C GLU A 412 2.27 21.26 -3.24
N ARG A 413 2.80 22.33 -3.86
CA ARG A 413 3.78 22.20 -4.95
C ARG A 413 5.04 21.43 -4.50
N ASN A 414 5.54 21.72 -3.31
CA ASN A 414 6.69 21.02 -2.74
C ASN A 414 6.35 19.55 -2.43
N SER A 415 5.15 19.29 -1.91
CA SER A 415 4.63 17.94 -1.68
C SER A 415 4.54 17.14 -2.98
N TRP A 416 4.03 17.70 -4.08
CA TRP A 416 4.00 17.00 -5.38
C TRP A 416 5.38 16.65 -5.92
N MET A 417 6.36 17.57 -5.80
CA MET A 417 7.74 17.28 -6.19
C MET A 417 8.34 16.14 -5.34
N PHE A 418 8.11 16.19 -4.04
CA PHE A 418 8.51 15.15 -3.10
C PHE A 418 7.86 13.79 -3.43
N LEU A 419 6.54 13.76 -3.63
CA LEU A 419 5.78 12.56 -4.00
C LEU A 419 6.28 11.96 -5.31
N LYS A 420 6.58 12.79 -6.32
CA LYS A 420 7.10 12.31 -7.61
C LYS A 420 8.51 11.73 -7.49
N HIS A 421 9.40 12.41 -6.77
CA HIS A 421 10.76 11.92 -6.55
C HIS A 421 10.77 10.61 -5.76
N HIS A 422 10.09 10.57 -4.63
CA HIS A 422 10.03 9.38 -3.78
C HIS A 422 9.17 8.27 -4.40
N GLY A 423 8.15 8.60 -5.18
CA GLY A 423 7.32 7.65 -5.91
C GLY A 423 8.15 6.86 -6.91
N ARG A 424 9.04 7.50 -7.67
CA ARG A 424 10.02 6.81 -8.54
C ARG A 424 10.90 5.86 -7.74
N ARG A 425 11.52 6.34 -6.66
CA ARG A 425 12.38 5.51 -5.79
C ARG A 425 11.65 4.28 -5.24
N LEU A 426 10.35 4.39 -4.98
CA LEU A 426 9.49 3.31 -4.48
C LEU A 426 8.83 2.48 -5.61
N GLY A 427 9.28 2.67 -6.85
CA GLY A 427 8.78 1.95 -8.03
C GLY A 427 7.31 2.21 -8.33
N LEU A 428 6.75 3.35 -7.94
CA LEU A 428 5.37 3.76 -8.24
C LEU A 428 5.22 4.44 -9.61
N MET A 429 6.33 4.64 -10.32
CA MET A 429 6.35 5.25 -11.65
C MET A 429 7.12 4.36 -12.64
N PRO A 430 6.58 3.20 -13.04
CA PRO A 430 7.16 2.39 -14.10
C PRO A 430 7.28 3.20 -15.40
N ALA A 431 8.13 2.72 -16.32
CA ALA A 431 8.38 3.39 -17.60
C ALA A 431 7.08 3.64 -18.41
N ASP A 432 6.13 2.71 -18.35
CA ASP A 432 4.80 2.85 -18.90
C ASP A 432 3.84 3.44 -17.86
N THR A 433 3.44 4.70 -18.08
CA THR A 433 2.56 5.45 -17.18
C THR A 433 1.10 5.48 -17.64
N ASN A 434 0.76 4.69 -18.67
CA ASN A 434 -0.63 4.56 -19.10
C ASN A 434 -1.47 3.89 -18.02
N LEU A 435 -2.70 4.37 -17.84
CA LEU A 435 -3.66 3.78 -16.93
C LEU A 435 -4.09 2.39 -17.44
N LYS A 436 -3.89 1.35 -16.62
CA LYS A 436 -4.18 -0.05 -16.99
C LYS A 436 -5.45 -0.52 -16.30
N ILE A 437 -6.52 -0.67 -17.07
CA ILE A 437 -7.74 -1.34 -16.63
C ILE A 437 -7.54 -2.84 -16.80
N LYS A 438 -7.65 -3.61 -15.71
CA LYS A 438 -7.49 -5.07 -15.73
C LYS A 438 -8.74 -5.77 -16.25
N ARG A 439 -9.92 -5.38 -15.76
CA ARG A 439 -11.23 -5.93 -16.15
C ARG A 439 -12.38 -5.02 -15.70
N GLY A 440 -13.54 -5.16 -16.33
CA GLY A 440 -14.79 -4.60 -15.81
C GLY A 440 -15.32 -5.40 -14.61
N ILE A 441 -16.09 -4.75 -13.73
CA ILE A 441 -16.69 -5.37 -12.54
C ILE A 441 -18.15 -4.98 -12.34
#